data_AF-A0A7C2VTI1-F1
#
_entry.id   AF-A0A7C2VTI1-F1
#
_cell.length_a   1.000
_cell.length_b   1.000
_cell.length_c   1.000
_cell.angle_alpha   90.00
_cell.angle_beta   90.00
_cell.angle_gamma   90.00
#
_symmetry.space_group_name_H-M   'P 1'
#
loop_
_entity.id
_entity.type
_entity.pdbx_description
1 polymer ?
#
loop_
_entity_poly.entity_id
_entity_poly.type
_entity_poly.pdbx_seq_one_letter_code
_entity_poly.pdbx_strand_id
1 'polypeptide(L)'
;MARDEGGEGANIQRLLASLIGEELAKALGDLGENELVLEGVEISADELEFIIQPPAVPKVIPKPEVVAKPRELLAEKFEIPKMEWTGSVVEVKLGATRSEGGTRGNTIIIGGEKAPAFYTFIENPKHRPAISLDIFDTKIRLAKAVRLAYQDVLDNPPEWARMCVEKYGADMVNLHLV
;
A
#
# COMPACT_ATOMS: atom_id res chain seq x y z
N MET A 1 13.56 87.45 -49.50
CA MET A 1 14.11 87.35 -48.12
C MET A 1 12.93 87.36 -47.16
N ALA A 2 12.47 86.17 -46.76
CA ALA A 2 11.54 85.89 -45.66
C ALA A 2 11.66 84.37 -45.42
N ARG A 3 12.71 83.96 -44.73
CA ARG A 3 12.69 83.39 -43.37
C ARG A 3 11.84 82.13 -43.29
N ASP A 4 12.57 81.03 -43.46
CA ASP A 4 12.25 79.68 -43.06
C ASP A 4 12.08 79.64 -41.53
N GLU A 5 10.84 79.54 -41.05
CA GLU A 5 10.48 79.38 -39.63
C GLU A 5 9.75 78.03 -39.39
N GLY A 6 10.07 77.00 -40.19
CA GLY A 6 9.34 75.72 -40.18
C GLY A 6 9.87 74.62 -39.24
N GLY A 7 11.06 74.79 -38.64
CA GLY A 7 11.78 73.67 -37.98
C GLY A 7 11.66 73.58 -36.45
N GLU A 8 11.49 74.71 -35.75
CA GLU A 8 11.65 74.76 -34.28
C GLU A 8 10.30 74.58 -33.55
N GLY A 9 9.22 75.17 -34.09
CA GLY A 9 7.87 75.05 -33.53
C GLY A 9 7.30 73.62 -33.59
N ALA A 10 7.60 72.88 -34.66
CA ALA A 10 7.15 71.49 -34.82
C ALA A 10 7.82 70.53 -33.82
N ASN A 11 9.05 70.83 -33.37
CA ASN A 11 9.79 70.01 -32.42
C ASN A 11 9.32 70.25 -30.98
N ILE A 12 9.02 71.50 -30.63
CA ILE A 12 8.45 71.87 -29.33
C ILE A 12 7.04 71.30 -29.16
N GLN A 13 6.21 71.33 -30.21
CA GLN A 13 4.88 70.72 -30.19
C GLN A 13 4.92 69.21 -29.99
N ARG A 14 5.89 68.52 -30.62
CA ARG A 14 6.10 67.07 -30.40
C ARG A 14 6.58 66.75 -29.00
N LEU A 15 7.48 67.58 -28.43
CA LEU A 15 7.96 67.42 -27.06
C LEU A 15 6.84 67.65 -26.03
N LEU A 16 5.99 68.65 -26.25
CA LEU A 16 4.81 68.90 -25.41
C LEU A 16 3.79 67.76 -25.52
N ALA A 17 3.55 67.25 -26.73
CA ALA A 17 2.66 66.10 -26.94
C ALA A 17 3.19 64.83 -26.25
N SER A 18 4.51 64.57 -26.27
CA SER A 18 5.08 63.44 -25.55
C SER A 18 5.04 63.61 -24.03
N LEU A 19 5.26 64.82 -23.52
CA LEU A 19 5.24 65.09 -22.08
C LEU A 19 3.83 64.94 -21.50
N ILE A 20 2.82 65.48 -22.22
CA ILE A 20 1.41 65.33 -21.87
C ILE A 20 0.98 63.86 -22.01
N GLY A 21 1.43 63.16 -23.06
CA GLY A 21 1.11 61.75 -23.30
C GLY A 21 1.60 60.82 -22.19
N GLU A 22 2.81 61.03 -21.65
CA GLU A 22 3.35 60.23 -20.54
C GLU A 22 2.61 60.47 -19.21
N GLU A 23 2.36 61.74 -18.86
CA GLU A 23 1.58 62.11 -17.66
C GLU A 23 0.15 61.57 -17.75
N LEU A 24 -0.49 61.67 -18.90
CA LEU A 24 -1.84 61.15 -19.16
C LEU A 24 -1.89 59.62 -19.06
N ALA A 25 -0.93 58.93 -19.67
CA ALA A 25 -0.85 57.47 -19.61
C ALA A 25 -0.61 56.96 -18.18
N LYS A 26 0.16 57.70 -17.38
CA LYS A 26 0.38 57.39 -15.96
C LYS A 26 -0.88 57.63 -15.12
N ALA A 27 -1.55 58.76 -15.31
CA ALA A 27 -2.82 59.06 -14.64
C ALA A 27 -3.90 58.01 -14.96
N LEU A 28 -3.99 57.58 -16.22
CA LEU A 28 -4.89 56.51 -16.66
C LEU A 28 -4.50 55.13 -16.10
N GLY A 29 -3.21 54.84 -15.92
CA GLY A 29 -2.73 53.60 -15.33
C GLY A 29 -3.05 53.45 -13.84
N ASP A 30 -3.06 54.56 -13.11
CA ASP A 30 -3.36 54.59 -11.67
C ASP A 30 -4.89 54.63 -11.39
N LEU A 31 -5.69 55.15 -12.34
CA LEU A 31 -7.15 55.27 -12.26
C LEU A 31 -7.83 54.13 -13.03
N GLY A 32 -7.88 52.92 -12.46
CA GLY A 32 -8.47 51.74 -13.13
C GLY A 32 -9.79 51.98 -13.90
N GLU A 33 -10.86 52.47 -13.26
CA GLU A 33 -12.20 52.70 -13.87
C GLU A 33 -12.72 54.15 -13.77
N ASN A 34 -11.86 55.14 -13.55
CA ASN A 34 -12.32 56.50 -13.20
C ASN A 34 -12.04 57.57 -14.27
N GLU A 35 -12.98 58.51 -14.34
CA GLU A 35 -13.10 59.64 -15.27
C GLU A 35 -11.93 60.64 -15.17
N LEU A 36 -11.44 61.13 -16.33
CA LEU A 36 -10.40 62.15 -16.42
C LEU A 36 -11.03 63.51 -16.73
N VAL A 37 -10.92 64.47 -15.81
CA VAL A 37 -11.48 65.82 -15.94
C VAL A 37 -10.34 66.83 -16.16
N LEU A 38 -10.37 67.54 -17.30
CA LEU A 38 -9.41 68.60 -17.63
C LEU A 38 -10.02 69.95 -17.26
N GLU A 39 -9.43 70.67 -16.30
CA GLU A 39 -9.86 72.01 -15.90
C GLU A 39 -8.90 73.08 -16.43
N GLY A 40 -9.45 74.16 -17.00
CA GLY A 40 -8.68 75.35 -17.41
C GLY A 40 -7.88 75.23 -18.71
N VAL A 41 -8.27 74.34 -19.63
CA VAL A 41 -7.57 74.11 -20.91
C VAL A 41 -8.42 74.56 -22.10
N GLU A 42 -7.81 75.29 -23.03
CA GLU A 42 -8.41 75.64 -24.33
C GLU A 42 -7.73 74.81 -25.44
N ILE A 43 -8.49 73.96 -26.12
CA ILE A 43 -7.98 73.04 -27.16
C ILE A 43 -8.48 73.52 -28.53
N SER A 44 -7.56 73.80 -29.45
CA SER A 44 -7.86 74.11 -30.85
C SER A 44 -7.10 73.14 -31.75
N ALA A 45 -7.84 72.21 -32.37
CA ALA A 45 -7.30 71.22 -33.30
C ALA A 45 -8.38 70.83 -34.32
N ASP A 46 -7.97 70.58 -35.55
CA ASP A 46 -8.87 70.09 -36.61
C ASP A 46 -9.26 68.61 -36.38
N GLU A 47 -8.37 67.84 -35.74
CA GLU A 47 -8.60 66.44 -35.36
C GLU A 47 -7.81 66.09 -34.09
N LEU A 48 -8.41 65.35 -33.16
CA LEU A 48 -7.81 64.93 -31.88
C LEU A 48 -7.96 63.43 -31.71
N GLU A 49 -6.84 62.71 -31.61
CA GLU A 49 -6.78 61.26 -31.47
C GLU A 49 -6.02 60.87 -30.18
N PHE A 50 -6.62 60.00 -29.36
CA PHE A 50 -5.99 59.42 -28.17
C PHE A 50 -5.65 57.96 -28.41
N ILE A 51 -4.36 57.61 -28.42
CA ILE A 51 -3.91 56.22 -28.55
C ILE A 51 -3.49 55.71 -27.17
N ILE A 52 -4.43 55.08 -26.46
CA ILE A 52 -4.17 54.45 -25.17
C ILE A 52 -3.72 53.01 -25.43
N GLN A 53 -2.42 52.73 -25.28
CA GLN A 53 -1.94 51.35 -25.28
C GLN A 53 -2.01 50.79 -23.86
N PRO A 54 -2.66 49.64 -23.61
CA PRO A 54 -2.59 49.00 -22.31
C PRO A 54 -1.14 48.65 -22.00
N PRO A 55 -0.67 48.84 -20.75
CA PRO A 55 0.67 48.44 -20.37
C PRO A 55 0.84 46.94 -20.65
N ALA A 56 1.92 46.59 -21.33
CA ALA A 56 2.27 45.19 -21.59
C ALA A 56 2.52 44.50 -20.24
N VAL A 57 1.51 43.82 -19.71
CA VAL A 57 1.66 43.00 -18.52
C VAL A 57 2.58 41.85 -18.89
N PRO A 58 3.77 41.71 -18.27
CA PRO A 58 4.58 40.51 -18.50
C PRO A 58 3.71 39.32 -18.09
N LYS A 59 3.45 38.41 -19.04
CA LYS A 59 2.82 37.12 -18.72
C LYS A 59 3.77 36.39 -17.78
N VAL A 60 3.53 36.52 -16.48
CA VAL A 60 4.09 35.62 -15.48
C VAL A 60 3.42 34.28 -15.74
N ILE A 61 4.06 33.43 -16.53
CA ILE A 61 3.68 32.03 -16.62
C ILE A 61 3.98 31.47 -15.22
N PRO A 62 2.97 31.10 -14.41
CA PRO A 62 3.26 30.50 -13.13
C PRO A 62 4.05 29.23 -13.41
N LYS A 63 5.28 29.18 -12.88
CA LYS A 63 6.10 27.97 -12.94
C LYS A 63 5.23 26.86 -12.34
N PRO A 64 4.93 25.77 -13.07
CA PRO A 64 4.07 24.73 -12.53
C PRO A 64 4.67 24.27 -11.21
N GLU A 65 3.90 24.42 -10.12
CA GLU A 65 4.30 23.91 -8.82
C GLU A 65 4.54 22.42 -9.00
N VAL A 66 5.80 22.02 -8.87
CA VAL A 66 6.18 20.62 -8.92
C VAL A 66 5.57 20.00 -7.68
N VAL A 67 4.36 19.43 -7.82
CA VAL A 67 3.73 18.64 -6.77
C VAL A 67 4.71 17.53 -6.44
N ALA A 68 5.41 17.70 -5.32
CA ALA A 68 6.45 16.77 -4.91
C ALA A 68 5.78 15.41 -4.71
N LYS A 69 6.22 14.42 -5.48
CA LYS A 69 5.73 13.04 -5.31
C LYS A 69 5.89 12.67 -3.84
N PRO A 70 4.85 12.13 -3.18
CA PRO A 70 4.94 11.71 -1.78
C PRO A 70 6.16 10.81 -1.60
N ARG A 71 7.09 11.25 -0.74
CA ARG A 71 8.35 10.54 -0.48
C ARG A 71 8.18 9.46 0.59
N GLU A 72 7.08 9.52 1.33
CA GLU A 72 6.83 8.69 2.50
C GLU A 72 5.37 8.24 2.52
N LEU A 73 5.16 7.00 2.96
CA LEU A 73 3.83 6.43 3.13
C LEU A 73 3.22 6.94 4.43
N LEU A 74 1.91 7.12 4.43
CA LEU A 74 1.16 7.40 5.65
C LEU A 74 1.25 6.19 6.56
N ALA A 75 1.77 6.39 7.77
CA ALA A 75 1.83 5.36 8.78
C ALA A 75 0.44 5.16 9.39
N GLU A 76 -0.18 4.01 9.09
CA GLU A 76 -1.45 3.61 9.67
C GLU A 76 -1.24 2.43 10.62
N LYS A 77 -1.97 2.42 11.75
CA LYS A 77 -1.88 1.34 12.74
C LYS A 77 -2.66 0.14 12.23
N PHE A 78 -1.96 -0.96 11.98
CA PHE A 78 -2.59 -2.24 11.68
C PHE A 78 -2.86 -3.01 12.97
N GLU A 79 -4.13 -3.31 13.25
CA GLU A 79 -4.54 -4.18 14.33
C GLU A 79 -5.06 -5.49 13.74
N ILE A 80 -4.53 -6.63 14.20
CA ILE A 80 -4.96 -7.95 13.72
C ILE A 80 -6.41 -8.17 14.18
N PRO A 81 -7.35 -8.49 13.27
CA PRO A 81 -8.73 -8.77 13.65
C PRO A 81 -8.78 -9.96 14.60
N LYS A 82 -9.28 -9.74 15.82
CA LYS A 82 -9.50 -10.78 16.82
C LYS A 82 -10.79 -11.51 16.47
N MET A 83 -10.65 -12.67 15.84
CA MET A 83 -11.75 -13.60 15.66
C MET A 83 -11.78 -14.56 16.85
N GLU A 84 -12.93 -14.67 17.49
CA GLU A 84 -13.15 -15.57 18.61
C GLU A 84 -14.02 -16.75 18.15
N TRP A 85 -13.60 -17.96 18.50
CA TRP A 85 -14.40 -19.18 18.33
C TRP A 85 -14.87 -19.64 19.70
N THR A 86 -16.17 -19.82 19.86
CA THR A 86 -16.78 -20.25 21.13
C THR A 86 -16.65 -21.75 21.37
N GLY A 87 -16.45 -22.53 20.30
CA GLY A 87 -16.27 -23.98 20.36
C GLY A 87 -14.80 -24.37 20.46
N SER A 88 -14.53 -25.54 21.05
CA SER A 88 -13.22 -26.17 21.05
C SER A 88 -13.32 -27.64 20.65
N VAL A 89 -12.27 -28.16 20.03
CA VAL A 89 -12.13 -29.59 19.76
C VAL A 89 -11.91 -30.32 21.08
N VAL A 90 -12.56 -31.47 21.26
CA VAL A 90 -12.41 -32.29 22.47
C VAL A 90 -11.01 -32.90 22.52
N GLU A 91 -10.37 -32.85 23.69
CA GLU A 91 -9.11 -33.53 23.92
C GLU A 91 -9.33 -35.03 24.12
N VAL A 92 -8.62 -35.85 23.35
CA VAL A 92 -8.67 -37.30 23.45
C VAL A 92 -7.29 -37.81 23.82
N LYS A 93 -7.22 -38.54 24.94
CA LYS A 93 -5.99 -39.21 25.39
C LYS A 93 -5.96 -40.65 24.88
N LEU A 94 -4.85 -41.00 24.23
CA LEU A 94 -4.57 -42.33 23.68
C LEU A 94 -3.43 -42.99 24.46
N GLY A 95 -3.69 -44.23 24.89
CA GLY A 95 -2.77 -45.03 25.69
C GLY A 95 -2.84 -44.74 27.20
N ALA A 96 -2.24 -45.66 27.97
CA ALA A 96 -2.15 -45.57 29.42
C ALA A 96 -0.78 -46.06 29.89
N THR A 97 -0.14 -45.32 30.81
CA THR A 97 1.13 -45.73 31.40
C THR A 97 0.94 -46.73 32.54
N ARG A 98 2.03 -47.27 33.08
CA ARG A 98 2.00 -48.21 34.21
C ARG A 98 1.31 -47.64 35.46
N SER A 99 1.44 -46.34 35.73
CA SER A 99 0.75 -45.68 36.85
C SER A 99 -0.76 -45.57 36.63
N GLU A 100 -1.21 -45.68 35.38
CA GLU A 100 -2.62 -45.59 34.96
C GLU A 100 -3.22 -46.97 34.66
N GLY A 101 -2.51 -48.06 35.02
CA GLY A 101 -2.95 -49.44 34.79
C GLY A 101 -2.66 -49.99 33.39
N GLY A 102 -1.93 -49.25 32.55
CA GLY A 102 -1.50 -49.70 31.22
C GLY A 102 -0.07 -50.22 31.18
N THR A 103 0.42 -50.50 29.97
CA THR A 103 1.78 -50.99 29.71
C THR A 103 2.60 -50.06 28.81
N ARG A 104 2.03 -48.92 28.40
CA ARG A 104 2.70 -47.99 27.49
C ARG A 104 3.75 -47.16 28.24
N GLY A 105 4.83 -46.79 27.54
CA GLY A 105 5.87 -45.90 28.09
C GLY A 105 5.42 -44.44 28.17
N ASN A 106 4.54 -44.02 27.26
CA ASN A 106 3.99 -42.67 27.16
C ASN A 106 2.52 -42.70 26.71
N THR A 107 1.89 -41.52 26.72
CA THR A 107 0.53 -41.31 26.21
C THR A 107 0.54 -40.14 25.23
N ILE A 108 -0.39 -40.15 24.29
CA ILE A 108 -0.53 -39.10 23.29
C ILE A 108 -1.90 -38.44 23.50
N ILE A 109 -1.93 -37.11 23.50
CA ILE A 109 -3.18 -36.36 23.57
C ILE A 109 -3.32 -35.62 22.24
N ILE A 110 -4.50 -35.72 21.64
CA ILE A 110 -4.87 -35.03 20.40
C ILE A 110 -6.09 -34.16 20.65
N GLY A 111 -6.30 -33.14 19.82
CA GLY A 111 -7.43 -32.23 19.94
C GLY A 111 -7.11 -30.98 20.78
N GLY A 112 -8.15 -30.37 21.36
CA GLY A 112 -8.00 -29.18 22.20
C GLY A 112 -7.83 -27.87 21.43
N GLU A 113 -7.95 -27.88 20.10
CA GLU A 113 -7.84 -26.69 19.28
C GLU A 113 -9.05 -25.75 19.50
N LYS A 114 -8.77 -24.45 19.60
CA LYS A 114 -9.77 -23.37 19.75
C LYS A 114 -9.80 -22.42 18.55
N ALA A 115 -8.99 -22.70 17.55
CA ALA A 115 -8.88 -21.92 16.34
C ALA A 115 -8.69 -22.88 15.15
N PRO A 116 -8.91 -22.42 13.91
CA PRO A 116 -8.61 -23.20 12.71
C PRO A 116 -7.17 -23.71 12.66
N ALA A 117 -6.94 -24.74 11.85
CA ALA A 117 -5.63 -25.38 11.73
C ALA A 117 -4.53 -24.37 11.43
N PHE A 118 -3.50 -24.35 12.29
CA PHE A 118 -2.30 -23.50 12.17
C PHE A 118 -2.57 -21.99 12.20
N TYR A 119 -3.67 -21.53 12.80
CA TYR A 119 -3.98 -20.10 13.00
C TYR A 119 -3.21 -19.51 14.20
N THR A 120 -1.87 -19.63 14.16
CA THR A 120 -0.96 -19.43 15.30
C THR A 120 -0.84 -17.98 15.80
N PHE A 121 -1.31 -17.02 15.01
CA PHE A 121 -1.30 -15.61 15.40
C PHE A 121 -2.42 -15.24 16.37
N ILE A 122 -3.44 -16.08 16.51
CA ILE A 122 -4.48 -15.94 17.54
C ILE A 122 -4.22 -16.91 18.69
N GLU A 123 -4.09 -18.20 18.37
CA GLU A 123 -3.94 -19.26 19.36
C GLU A 123 -2.96 -20.30 18.82
N ASN A 124 -1.98 -20.69 19.63
CA ASN A 124 -1.07 -21.77 19.26
C ASN A 124 -1.74 -23.14 19.55
N PRO A 125 -1.68 -24.12 18.64
CA PRO A 125 -2.23 -25.45 18.91
C PRO A 125 -1.65 -26.07 20.18
N LYS A 126 -2.52 -26.56 21.07
CA LYS A 126 -2.12 -27.14 22.36
C LYS A 126 -1.34 -28.44 22.18
N HIS A 127 -1.78 -29.30 21.27
CA HIS A 127 -1.14 -30.57 20.94
C HIS A 127 -0.70 -30.56 19.48
N ARG A 128 0.45 -31.19 19.20
CA ARG A 128 0.92 -31.38 17.83
C ARG A 128 0.11 -32.49 17.14
N PRO A 129 -0.06 -32.45 15.81
CA PRO A 129 -0.57 -33.59 15.06
C PRO A 129 0.28 -34.84 15.32
N ALA A 130 -0.37 -35.98 15.59
CA ALA A 130 0.30 -37.26 15.79
C ALA A 130 0.29 -38.07 14.49
N ILE A 131 1.41 -38.69 14.14
CA ILE A 131 1.57 -39.50 12.93
C ILE A 131 1.58 -40.98 13.31
N SER A 132 0.72 -41.76 12.66
CA SER A 132 0.68 -43.22 12.80
C SER A 132 1.08 -43.91 11.51
N LEU A 133 1.62 -45.12 11.63
CA LEU A 133 1.90 -45.99 10.49
C LEU A 133 1.08 -47.27 10.58
N ASP A 134 0.54 -47.68 9.43
CA ASP A 134 -0.31 -48.85 9.28
C ASP A 134 0.51 -50.14 9.30
N ILE A 135 -0.03 -51.14 9.99
CA ILE A 135 0.52 -52.49 10.13
C ILE A 135 -0.62 -53.47 9.96
N PHE A 136 -0.33 -54.58 9.29
CA PHE A 136 -1.32 -55.63 9.01
C PHE A 136 -0.95 -56.88 9.79
N ASP A 137 -1.97 -57.57 10.30
CA ASP A 137 -1.82 -58.86 10.97
C ASP A 137 -1.50 -60.01 10.00
N THR A 138 -1.93 -59.89 8.75
CA THR A 138 -1.67 -60.83 7.66
C THR A 138 -0.90 -60.20 6.49
N LYS A 139 -0.30 -61.04 5.64
CA LYS A 139 0.45 -60.58 4.46
C LYS A 139 -0.50 -60.06 3.39
N ILE A 140 -0.54 -58.74 3.24
CA ILE A 140 -1.36 -58.09 2.21
C ILE A 140 -0.54 -57.70 0.97
N ARG A 141 -1.24 -57.48 -0.15
CA ARG A 141 -0.63 -56.97 -1.38
C ARG A 141 -0.43 -55.46 -1.26
N LEU A 142 0.80 -55.05 -0.99
CA LEU A 142 1.20 -53.65 -1.02
C LEU A 142 1.79 -53.25 -2.37
N ALA A 143 1.65 -51.97 -2.73
CA ALA A 143 2.38 -51.39 -3.86
C ALA A 143 3.89 -51.58 -3.67
N LYS A 144 4.61 -51.82 -4.78
CA LYS A 144 6.05 -52.17 -4.74
C LYS A 144 6.89 -51.17 -3.93
N ALA A 145 6.62 -49.88 -4.07
CA ALA A 145 7.33 -48.82 -3.36
C ALA A 145 7.19 -48.92 -1.83
N VAL A 146 5.97 -49.18 -1.35
CA VAL A 146 5.68 -49.34 0.08
C VAL A 146 6.27 -50.65 0.60
N ARG A 147 6.08 -51.74 -0.15
CA ARG A 147 6.57 -53.07 0.21
C ARG A 147 8.09 -53.08 0.41
N LEU A 148 8.83 -52.32 -0.39
CA LEU A 148 10.30 -52.25 -0.29
C LEU A 148 10.77 -51.67 1.05
N ALA A 149 10.00 -50.76 1.66
CA ALA A 149 10.33 -50.16 2.95
C ALA A 149 10.17 -51.12 4.13
N TYR A 150 9.36 -52.17 3.98
CA TYR A 150 8.99 -53.12 5.04
C TYR A 150 9.39 -54.57 4.75
N GLN A 151 10.14 -54.81 3.66
CA GLN A 151 10.38 -56.15 3.10
C GLN A 151 10.83 -57.20 4.14
N ASP A 152 11.59 -56.79 5.16
CA ASP A 152 12.16 -57.66 6.18
C ASP A 152 11.17 -58.01 7.30
N VAL A 153 10.04 -57.30 7.40
CA VAL A 153 9.08 -57.38 8.52
C VAL A 153 7.63 -57.65 8.09
N LEU A 154 7.36 -57.80 6.79
CA LEU A 154 5.98 -58.00 6.25
C LEU A 154 5.23 -59.19 6.87
N ASP A 155 5.96 -60.24 7.25
CA ASP A 155 5.38 -61.47 7.81
C ASP A 155 5.48 -61.51 9.35
N ASN A 156 5.90 -60.41 9.99
CA ASN A 156 6.06 -60.30 11.44
C ASN A 156 5.52 -58.95 11.96
N PRO A 157 4.21 -58.87 12.31
CA PRO A 157 3.58 -57.63 12.74
C PRO A 157 4.25 -56.98 13.96
N PRO A 158 4.69 -57.71 15.00
CA PRO A 158 5.46 -57.13 16.10
C PRO A 158 6.76 -56.42 15.66
N GLU A 159 7.55 -57.03 14.78
CA GLU A 159 8.78 -56.42 14.27
C GLU A 159 8.49 -55.26 13.30
N TRP A 160 7.40 -55.35 12.55
CA TRP A 160 6.90 -54.23 11.74
C TRP A 160 6.56 -53.04 12.64
N ALA A 161 5.88 -53.28 13.77
CA ALA A 161 5.54 -52.24 14.75
C ALA A 161 6.78 -51.59 15.34
N ARG A 162 7.79 -52.40 15.67
CA ARG A 162 9.07 -51.89 16.14
C ARG A 162 9.75 -51.03 15.08
N MET A 163 9.81 -51.49 13.83
CA MET A 163 10.40 -50.72 12.73
C MET A 163 9.68 -49.38 12.50
N CYS A 164 8.34 -49.36 12.53
CA CYS A 164 7.55 -48.13 12.37
C CYS A 164 7.90 -47.07 13.41
N VAL A 165 8.10 -47.47 14.67
CA VAL A 165 8.44 -46.55 15.76
C VAL A 165 9.92 -46.18 15.73
N GLU A 166 10.82 -47.16 15.72
CA GLU A 166 12.26 -46.93 15.92
C GLU A 166 12.96 -46.37 14.69
N LYS A 167 12.59 -46.81 13.48
CA LYS A 167 13.23 -46.39 12.23
C LYS A 167 12.53 -45.20 11.59
N TYR A 168 11.20 -45.21 11.58
CA TYR A 168 10.40 -44.19 10.89
C TYR A 168 9.83 -43.11 11.81
N GLY A 169 9.96 -43.26 13.13
CA GLY A 169 9.58 -42.22 14.08
C GLY A 169 8.06 -42.04 14.22
N ALA A 170 7.27 -43.09 13.99
CA ALA A 170 5.83 -43.03 14.21
C ALA A 170 5.51 -42.73 15.69
N ASP A 171 4.58 -41.80 15.93
CA ASP A 171 4.10 -41.49 17.29
C ASP A 171 3.27 -42.65 17.84
N MET A 172 2.47 -43.28 16.99
CA MET A 172 1.65 -44.43 17.34
C MET A 172 1.57 -45.45 16.18
N VAL A 173 1.00 -46.60 16.47
CA VAL A 173 0.86 -47.69 15.51
C VAL A 173 -0.62 -47.92 15.23
N ASN A 174 -0.99 -48.04 13.96
CA ASN A 174 -2.33 -48.41 13.55
C ASN A 174 -2.35 -49.86 13.07
N LEU A 175 -2.91 -50.76 13.89
CA LEU A 175 -3.00 -52.19 13.57
C LEU A 175 -4.32 -52.47 12.86
N HIS A 176 -4.21 -52.90 11.60
CA HIS A 176 -5.32 -53.40 10.80
C HIS A 176 -5.41 -54.91 10.98
N LEU A 177 -6.59 -55.39 11.38
CA LEU A 177 -6.94 -56.80 11.49
C LEU A 177 -7.80 -57.15 10.27
N VAL A 178 -7.25 -57.92 9.33
CA VAL A 178 -7.86 -58.20 8.01
C VAL A 178 -8.02 -59.68 7.76
#